data_AF-H5WU96-F1
#
_entry.id   AF-H5WU96-F1
#
_cell.length_a   1.000
_cell.length_b   1.000
_cell.length_c   1.000
_cell.angle_alpha   90.00
_cell.angle_beta   90.00
_cell.angle_gamma   90.00
#
_symmetry.space_group_name_H-M   'P 1'
#
loop_
_entity.id
_entity.type
_entity.pdbx_description
1 polymer ?
#
loop_
_entity_poly.entity_id
_entity_poly.type
_entity_poly.pdbx_seq_one_letter_code
_entity_poly.pdbx_strand_id
1 'polypeptide(L)'
;MSQAPPESPKPERGDPTWVPPALTREDQTRHVGKTPVFFGPPLAVLTQGQKNTLEISGKINRTAERYLELLRCHGLELSDPERQCLAHICQIGFMSPLEIRELPMEVELTRFTCDGLDKPALAKKLGAASFADLVAVVESLGF
;
A
#
# COMPACT_ATOMS: atom_id res chain seq x y z
N MET A 1 23.49 33.69 56.05
CA MET A 1 22.94 33.21 54.77
C MET A 1 23.85 32.10 54.28
N SER A 2 23.46 30.84 54.44
CA SER A 2 24.26 29.68 53.98
C SER A 2 23.62 29.12 52.71
N GLN A 3 24.32 29.24 51.58
CA GLN A 3 23.91 28.63 50.30
C GLN A 3 24.15 27.11 50.36
N ALA A 4 23.15 26.33 49.95
CA ALA A 4 23.29 24.90 49.77
C ALA A 4 24.23 24.59 48.59
N PRO A 5 25.00 23.47 48.63
CA PRO A 5 25.91 23.11 47.56
C PRO A 5 25.15 22.82 46.24
N PRO A 6 25.77 23.07 45.07
CA PRO A 6 25.12 22.85 43.78
C PRO A 6 24.83 21.36 43.56
N GLU A 7 23.59 21.03 43.17
CA GLU A 7 23.20 19.67 42.78
C GLU A 7 24.03 19.20 41.58
N SER A 8 24.57 17.99 41.66
CA SER A 8 25.25 17.32 40.55
C SER A 8 24.30 17.16 39.35
N PRO A 9 24.78 17.36 38.11
CA PRO A 9 23.93 17.21 36.92
C PRO A 9 23.39 15.78 36.84
N LYS A 10 22.08 15.65 36.61
CA LYS A 10 21.42 14.35 36.44
C LYS A 10 21.88 13.75 35.10
N PRO A 11 22.03 12.41 35.01
CA PRO A 11 22.35 11.75 33.76
C PRO A 11 21.36 12.15 32.67
N GLU A 12 21.83 12.29 31.43
CA GLU A 12 21.01 12.64 30.27
C GLU A 12 20.82 11.46 29.32
N ARG A 13 19.83 11.55 28.43
CA ARG A 13 19.52 10.49 27.46
C ARG A 13 20.74 10.23 26.57
N GLY A 14 21.33 9.04 26.71
CA GLY A 14 22.57 8.64 26.02
C GLY A 14 23.71 8.30 26.98
N ASP A 15 23.61 8.68 28.26
CA ASP A 15 24.49 8.21 29.33
C ASP A 15 24.13 6.75 29.70
N PRO A 16 25.10 5.82 29.81
CA PRO A 16 24.85 4.42 30.18
C PRO A 16 24.25 4.25 31.59
N THR A 17 24.31 5.27 32.45
CA THR A 17 23.69 5.30 33.78
C THR A 17 22.31 5.97 33.79
N TRP A 18 21.83 6.44 32.63
CA TRP A 18 20.52 7.07 32.51
C TRP A 18 19.38 6.04 32.60
N VAL A 19 18.59 6.14 33.66
CA VAL A 19 17.37 5.35 33.81
C VAL A 19 16.17 6.19 33.38
N PRO A 20 15.38 5.75 32.38
CA PRO A 20 14.19 6.49 31.98
C PRO A 20 13.20 6.60 33.14
N PRO A 21 12.63 7.80 33.41
CA PRO A 21 11.61 7.93 34.44
C PRO A 21 10.38 7.08 34.08
N ALA A 22 9.73 6.51 35.09
CA ALA A 22 8.49 5.76 34.91
C ALA A 22 7.44 6.66 34.24
N LEU A 23 7.06 6.31 33.01
CA LEU A 23 6.13 7.10 32.20
C LEU A 23 4.78 7.22 32.92
N THR A 24 4.25 8.44 32.99
CA THR A 24 2.87 8.67 33.43
C THR A 24 1.89 7.99 32.46
N ARG A 25 0.64 7.74 32.89
CA ARG A 25 -0.38 7.13 32.02
C ARG A 25 -0.62 7.94 30.74
N GLU A 26 -0.48 9.27 30.82
CA GLU A 26 -0.62 10.17 29.67
C GLU A 26 0.60 10.06 28.73
N ASP A 27 1.82 9.86 29.27
CA ASP A 27 3.03 9.67 28.46
C ASP A 27 3.11 8.29 27.78
N GLN A 28 2.45 7.27 28.33
CA GLN A 28 2.29 5.96 27.65
C GLN A 28 1.44 6.09 26.37
N THR A 29 0.58 7.10 26.26
CA THR A 29 -0.25 7.32 25.08
C THR A 29 0.43 8.09 23.96
N ARG A 30 1.59 8.71 24.23
CA ARG A 30 2.47 9.29 23.20
C ARG A 30 3.25 8.16 22.52
N HIS A 31 2.59 7.51 21.57
CA HIS A 31 3.17 6.56 20.64
C HIS A 31 4.36 7.21 19.91
N VAL A 32 5.57 6.84 20.30
CA VAL A 32 6.79 7.17 19.55
C VAL A 32 6.77 6.38 18.24
N GLY A 33 6.67 7.09 17.12
CA GLY A 33 7.42 6.71 15.92
C GLY A 33 6.72 5.93 14.79
N LYS A 34 5.42 6.08 14.57
CA LYS A 34 4.86 5.80 13.23
C LYS A 34 4.43 7.12 12.61
N THR A 35 4.97 7.45 11.45
CA THR A 35 4.39 8.48 10.59
C THR A 35 2.88 8.23 10.56
N PRO A 36 2.03 9.21 10.89
CA PRO A 36 0.59 9.03 10.79
C PRO A 36 0.28 8.71 9.33
N VAL A 37 0.01 7.43 9.05
CA VAL A 37 -0.31 6.97 7.71
C VAL A 37 -1.72 7.46 7.43
N PHE A 38 -1.84 8.39 6.49
CA PHE A 38 -3.14 8.81 6.01
C PHE A 38 -3.78 7.64 5.26
N PHE A 39 -4.95 7.22 5.73
CA PHE A 39 -5.75 6.25 5.01
C PHE A 39 -6.64 6.98 4.00
N GLY A 40 -6.41 6.71 2.71
CA GLY A 40 -7.32 7.15 1.66
C GLY A 40 -8.74 6.58 1.84
N PRO A 41 -9.73 7.06 1.06
CA PRO A 41 -11.14 6.77 1.27
C PRO A 41 -11.49 5.28 1.47
N PRO A 42 -10.94 4.30 0.72
CA PRO A 42 -11.29 2.89 0.92
C PRO A 42 -10.99 2.39 2.34
N LEU A 43 -9.79 2.72 2.86
CA LEU A 43 -9.37 2.30 4.20
C LEU A 43 -9.97 3.18 5.31
N ALA A 44 -10.20 4.47 5.03
CA ALA A 44 -10.90 5.37 5.94
C ALA A 44 -12.35 4.92 6.16
N VAL A 45 -13.06 4.53 5.10
CA VAL A 45 -14.44 4.00 5.18
C VAL A 45 -14.44 2.66 5.91
N LEU A 46 -13.51 1.76 5.60
CA LEU A 46 -13.41 0.45 6.26
C LEU A 46 -13.24 0.56 7.78
N THR A 47 -12.53 1.60 8.23
CA THR A 47 -12.20 1.84 9.63
C THR A 47 -13.09 2.91 10.28
N GLN A 48 -14.10 3.41 9.57
CA GLN A 48 -14.99 4.47 10.04
C GLN A 48 -15.70 4.08 11.35
N GLY A 49 -15.76 5.03 12.29
CA GLY A 49 -16.37 4.83 13.60
C GLY A 49 -15.57 3.98 14.59
N GLN A 50 -14.41 3.44 14.19
CA GLN A 50 -13.52 2.70 15.08
C GLN A 50 -12.55 3.65 15.77
N LYS A 51 -12.40 3.50 17.09
CA LYS A 51 -11.42 4.28 17.89
C LYS A 51 -10.34 3.39 18.51
N ASN A 52 -10.52 2.07 18.47
CA ASN A 52 -9.58 1.11 19.00
C ASN A 52 -8.56 0.71 17.92
N THR A 53 -7.28 0.96 18.20
CA THR A 53 -6.16 0.66 17.30
C THR A 53 -6.08 -0.82 16.93
N LEU A 54 -6.40 -1.74 17.84
CA LEU A 54 -6.34 -3.18 17.58
C LEU A 54 -7.44 -3.61 16.60
N GLU A 55 -8.64 -3.04 16.72
CA GLU A 55 -9.75 -3.30 15.80
C GLU A 55 -9.47 -2.76 14.39
N ILE A 56 -8.91 -1.54 14.31
CA ILE A 56 -8.46 -0.93 13.06
C ILE A 56 -7.41 -1.81 12.38
N SER A 57 -6.37 -2.21 13.14
CA SER A 57 -5.30 -3.10 12.66
C SER A 57 -5.85 -4.44 12.16
N GLY A 58 -6.73 -5.08 12.93
CA GLY A 58 -7.35 -6.34 12.54
C GLY A 58 -8.18 -6.25 11.26
N LYS A 59 -8.90 -5.13 11.04
CA LYS A 59 -9.64 -4.90 9.78
C LYS A 59 -8.71 -4.74 8.59
N ILE A 60 -7.62 -3.98 8.74
CA ILE A 60 -6.63 -3.77 7.68
C ILE A 60 -5.96 -5.09 7.32
N ASN A 61 -5.46 -5.84 8.30
CA ASN A 61 -4.77 -7.11 8.08
C ASN A 61 -5.66 -8.13 7.38
N ARG A 62 -6.90 -8.34 7.86
CA ARG A 62 -7.83 -9.27 7.20
C ARG A 62 -8.16 -8.85 5.76
N THR A 63 -8.21 -7.55 5.49
CA THR A 63 -8.45 -7.05 4.13
C THR A 63 -7.25 -7.34 3.24
N ALA A 64 -6.03 -7.08 3.74
CA ALA A 64 -4.79 -7.41 3.04
C ALA A 64 -4.63 -8.91 2.80
N GLU A 65 -4.89 -9.76 3.80
CA GLU A 65 -4.84 -11.23 3.65
C GLU A 65 -5.76 -11.72 2.53
N ARG A 66 -7.02 -11.26 2.54
CA ARG A 66 -7.99 -11.62 1.49
C ARG A 66 -7.60 -11.08 0.13
N TYR A 67 -7.05 -9.87 0.08
CA TYR A 67 -6.55 -9.29 -1.15
C TYR A 67 -5.41 -10.11 -1.76
N LEU A 68 -4.40 -10.43 -0.96
CA LEU A 68 -3.26 -11.24 -1.39
C LEU A 68 -3.68 -12.64 -1.83
N GLU A 69 -4.67 -13.24 -1.17
CA GLU A 69 -5.20 -14.54 -1.60
C GLU A 69 -5.95 -14.45 -2.94
N LEU A 70 -6.71 -13.37 -3.18
CA LEU A 70 -7.30 -13.13 -4.51
C LEU A 70 -6.20 -13.04 -5.58
N LEU A 71 -5.12 -12.31 -5.33
CA LEU A 71 -4.01 -12.18 -6.29
C LEU A 71 -3.33 -13.52 -6.62
N ARG A 72 -3.41 -14.52 -5.72
CA ARG A 72 -2.86 -15.87 -5.97
C ARG A 72 -3.74 -16.72 -6.87
N CYS A 73 -5.06 -16.49 -6.84
CA CYS A 73 -6.03 -17.27 -7.59
C CYS A 73 -6.45 -16.63 -8.92
N HIS A 74 -6.08 -15.36 -9.13
CA HIS A 74 -6.48 -14.55 -10.27
C HIS A 74 -5.30 -14.11 -11.12
N GLY A 75 -5.61 -13.74 -12.36
CA GLY A 75 -4.64 -13.21 -13.32
C GLY A 75 -4.82 -13.79 -14.70
N LEU A 76 -3.93 -13.40 -15.61
CA LEU A 76 -3.90 -13.90 -16.98
C LEU A 76 -2.48 -14.30 -17.34
N GLU A 77 -2.36 -15.36 -18.14
CA GLU A 77 -1.09 -15.65 -18.78
C GLU A 77 -0.84 -14.65 -19.90
N LEU A 78 0.23 -13.88 -19.71
CA LEU A 78 0.68 -12.86 -20.63
C LEU A 78 2.04 -13.24 -21.21
N SER A 79 2.17 -13.06 -22.52
CA SER A 79 3.47 -13.13 -23.19
C SER A 79 4.32 -11.89 -22.88
N ASP A 80 5.62 -11.96 -23.14
CA ASP A 80 6.52 -10.82 -22.90
C ASP A 80 6.11 -9.55 -23.68
N PRO A 81 5.70 -9.61 -24.97
CA PRO A 81 5.19 -8.44 -25.69
C PRO A 81 3.92 -7.85 -25.05
N GLU A 82 3.00 -8.71 -24.57
CA GLU A 82 1.77 -8.26 -23.91
C GLU A 82 2.08 -7.56 -22.58
N ARG A 83 3.01 -8.11 -21.78
CA ARG A 83 3.48 -7.49 -20.53
C ARG A 83 4.11 -6.13 -20.79
N GLN A 84 4.92 -6.00 -21.84
CA GLN A 84 5.53 -4.72 -22.21
C GLN A 84 4.49 -3.68 -22.63
N CYS A 85 3.48 -4.09 -23.42
CA CYS A 85 2.38 -3.22 -23.82
C CYS A 85 1.60 -2.71 -22.59
N LEU A 86 1.27 -3.61 -21.66
CA LEU A 86 0.54 -3.24 -20.46
C LEU A 86 1.37 -2.38 -19.51
N ALA A 87 2.65 -2.70 -19.28
CA ALA A 87 3.54 -1.84 -18.49
C ALA A 87 3.68 -0.44 -19.11
N HIS A 88 3.69 -0.33 -20.44
CA HIS A 88 3.67 0.96 -21.14
C HIS A 88 2.35 1.73 -20.89
N ILE A 89 1.21 1.05 -20.83
CA ILE A 89 -0.09 1.69 -20.56
C ILE A 89 -0.18 2.13 -19.10
N CYS A 90 0.23 1.27 -18.16
CA CYS A 90 0.11 1.53 -16.72
C CYS A 90 0.96 2.73 -16.26
N GLN A 91 2.02 3.08 -17.00
CA GLN A 91 2.93 4.20 -16.70
C GLN A 91 3.44 4.15 -15.24
N ILE A 92 3.82 5.27 -14.62
CA ILE A 92 4.29 5.30 -13.22
C ILE A 92 3.15 5.75 -12.31
N GLY A 93 2.66 4.86 -11.44
CA GLY A 93 1.76 5.24 -10.35
C GLY A 93 0.66 4.24 -10.06
N PHE A 94 -0.36 4.73 -9.36
CA PHE A 94 -1.56 3.98 -8.98
C PHE A 94 -2.60 4.06 -10.10
N MET A 95 -3.09 2.91 -10.57
CA MET A 95 -4.28 2.85 -11.43
C MET A 95 -5.56 2.71 -10.61
N SER A 96 -6.51 3.59 -10.89
CA SER A 96 -7.85 3.52 -10.33
C SER A 96 -8.63 2.30 -10.85
N PRO A 97 -9.65 1.82 -10.12
CA PRO A 97 -10.52 0.74 -10.60
C PRO A 97 -11.19 1.00 -11.96
N LEU A 98 -11.36 2.27 -12.36
CA LEU A 98 -11.90 2.62 -13.67
C LEU A 98 -10.86 2.38 -14.77
N GLU A 99 -9.64 2.90 -14.58
CA GLU A 99 -8.52 2.70 -15.53
C GLU A 99 -8.24 1.20 -15.74
N ILE A 100 -8.28 0.39 -14.67
CA ILE A 100 -8.12 -1.07 -14.77
C ILE A 100 -9.21 -1.71 -15.66
N ARG A 101 -10.46 -1.23 -15.59
CA ARG A 101 -11.56 -1.74 -16.43
C ARG A 101 -11.41 -1.33 -17.89
N GLU A 102 -10.75 -0.21 -18.13
CA GLU A 102 -10.58 0.39 -19.45
C GLU A 102 -9.31 -0.13 -20.16
N LEU A 103 -8.48 -0.95 -19.51
CA LEU A 103 -7.31 -1.59 -20.13
C LEU A 103 -7.54 -2.21 -21.52
N PRO A 104 -8.65 -2.93 -21.81
CA PRO A 104 -8.90 -3.43 -23.16
C PRO A 104 -8.94 -2.29 -24.20
N MET A 105 -9.61 -1.20 -23.87
CA MET A 105 -9.72 -0.02 -24.74
C MET A 105 -8.37 0.71 -24.85
N GLU A 106 -7.64 0.86 -23.74
CA GLU A 106 -6.31 1.47 -23.74
C GLU A 106 -5.32 0.68 -24.61
N VAL A 107 -5.40 -0.66 -24.60
CA VAL A 107 -4.64 -1.51 -25.53
C VAL A 107 -5.05 -1.21 -26.97
N GLU A 108 -6.32 -1.06 -27.30
CA GLU A 108 -6.72 -0.72 -28.68
C GLU A 108 -6.15 0.64 -29.12
N LEU A 109 -6.21 1.65 -28.24
CA LEU A 109 -5.88 3.05 -28.55
C LEU A 109 -4.39 3.39 -28.49
N THR A 110 -3.60 2.64 -27.71
CA THR A 110 -2.17 2.96 -27.55
C THR A 110 -1.40 2.89 -28.87
N ARG A 111 -0.40 3.76 -29.04
CA ARG A 111 0.51 3.71 -30.19
C ARG A 111 1.66 2.73 -30.02
N PHE A 112 1.77 2.10 -28.85
CA PHE A 112 2.82 1.15 -28.55
C PHE A 112 2.75 -0.07 -29.46
N THR A 113 3.91 -0.47 -30.00
CA THR A 113 4.09 -1.65 -30.83
C THR A 113 5.46 -2.26 -30.53
N CYS A 114 5.54 -3.59 -30.54
CA CYS A 114 6.79 -4.33 -30.52
C CYS A 114 6.62 -5.68 -31.23
N ASP A 115 7.73 -6.36 -31.51
CA ASP A 115 7.73 -7.64 -32.21
C ASP A 115 6.93 -8.70 -31.43
N GLY A 116 6.00 -9.36 -32.11
CA GLY A 116 5.15 -10.41 -31.52
C GLY A 116 3.94 -9.89 -30.73
N LEU A 117 3.69 -8.58 -30.68
CA LEU A 117 2.49 -8.03 -30.05
C LEU A 117 1.27 -8.08 -30.99
N ASP A 118 0.25 -8.83 -30.60
CA ASP A 118 -1.09 -8.79 -31.22
C ASP A 118 -2.05 -7.99 -30.33
N LYS A 119 -2.25 -6.71 -30.66
CA LYS A 119 -3.10 -5.81 -29.89
C LYS A 119 -4.58 -6.23 -29.90
N PRO A 120 -5.21 -6.58 -31.04
CA PRO A 120 -6.58 -7.12 -31.05
C PRO A 120 -6.75 -8.36 -30.18
N ALA A 121 -5.80 -9.31 -30.21
CA ALA A 121 -5.86 -10.50 -29.38
C ALA A 121 -5.74 -10.18 -27.88
N LEU A 122 -4.81 -9.29 -27.51
CA LEU A 122 -4.63 -8.84 -26.14
C LEU A 122 -5.87 -8.09 -25.62
N ALA A 123 -6.41 -7.13 -26.38
CA ALA A 123 -7.62 -6.40 -26.02
C ALA A 123 -8.81 -7.34 -25.80
N LYS A 124 -9.01 -8.31 -26.70
CA LYS A 124 -10.04 -9.34 -26.54
C LYS A 124 -9.81 -10.21 -25.30
N LYS A 125 -8.57 -10.60 -25.02
CA LYS A 125 -8.20 -11.38 -23.82
C LYS A 125 -8.56 -10.62 -22.54
N LEU A 126 -8.20 -9.34 -22.46
CA LEU A 126 -8.49 -8.47 -21.32
C LEU A 126 -9.99 -8.21 -21.18
N GLY A 127 -10.70 -7.97 -22.29
CA GLY A 127 -12.15 -7.72 -22.29
C GLY A 127 -13.00 -8.92 -21.87
N ALA A 128 -12.45 -10.13 -22.00
CA ALA A 128 -13.10 -11.36 -21.51
C ALA A 128 -12.76 -11.70 -20.05
N ALA A 129 -11.75 -11.04 -19.46
CA ALA A 129 -11.27 -11.32 -18.13
C ALA A 129 -12.19 -10.75 -17.04
N SER A 130 -12.19 -11.36 -15.86
CA SER A 130 -12.89 -10.77 -14.72
C SER A 130 -12.13 -9.53 -14.23
N PHE A 131 -12.83 -8.64 -13.53
CA PHE A 131 -12.16 -7.49 -12.91
C PHE A 131 -11.05 -7.92 -11.93
N ALA A 132 -11.23 -9.03 -11.20
CA ALA A 132 -10.22 -9.55 -10.30
C ALA A 132 -8.96 -10.01 -11.05
N ASP A 133 -9.11 -10.62 -12.23
CA ASP A 133 -7.99 -11.00 -13.08
C ASP A 133 -7.25 -9.79 -13.62
N LEU A 134 -7.97 -8.73 -14.00
CA LEU A 134 -7.37 -7.48 -14.45
C LEU A 134 -6.57 -6.81 -13.33
N VAL A 135 -7.11 -6.76 -12.10
CA VAL A 135 -6.38 -6.26 -10.93
C VAL A 135 -5.10 -7.08 -10.70
N ALA A 136 -5.19 -8.41 -10.75
CA ALA A 136 -4.03 -9.27 -10.56
C ALA A 136 -2.96 -9.09 -11.64
N VAL A 137 -3.37 -8.86 -12.90
CA VAL A 137 -2.44 -8.52 -13.99
C VAL A 137 -1.67 -7.25 -13.66
N VAL A 138 -2.37 -6.19 -13.25
CA VAL A 138 -1.78 -4.88 -12.94
C VAL A 138 -0.77 -4.98 -11.80
N GLU A 139 -1.17 -5.61 -10.70
CA GLU A 139 -0.31 -5.82 -9.53
C GLU A 139 0.92 -6.67 -9.88
N SER A 140 0.78 -7.67 -10.77
CA SER A 140 1.92 -8.47 -11.23
C SER A 140 2.95 -7.69 -12.04
N LEU A 141 2.56 -6.53 -12.58
CA LEU A 141 3.45 -5.60 -13.29
C LEU A 141 4.09 -4.57 -12.36
N GLY A 142 3.68 -4.52 -11.08
CA GLY A 142 4.23 -3.65 -10.05
C GLY A 142 3.54 -2.28 -9.91
N PHE A 143 2.26 -2.18 -10.30
CA PHE A 143 1.45 -0.96 -10.26
C PHE A 143 0.24 -1.09 -9.34
#